data_AF-A0A950BK31-F1
#
_entry.id   AF-A0A950BK31-F1
#
_cell.length_a   1.000
_cell.length_b   1.000
_cell.length_c   1.000
_cell.angle_alpha   90.00
_cell.angle_beta   90.00
_cell.angle_gamma   90.00
#
_symmetry.space_group_name_H-M   'P 1'
#
loop_
_entity.id
_entity.type
_entity.pdbx_description
1 polymer ?
#
loop_
_entity_poly.entity_id
_entity_poly.type
_entity_poly.pdbx_seq_one_letter_code
_entity_poly.pdbx_strand_id
1 'polypeptide(L)'
;MFVRIVALATATIVAFALASPVPAAAKLKNIVLVHGAWADGSSWAKVIPLLQAQGYNVTAVQNPLTSLDDDVAATKRVLNLQDGPVLLVGHSWAGMVITQAGTDPKVVGLVYVDAFSPDVG
;
A
#
# COMPACT_ATOMS: atom_id res chain seq x y z
N MET A 1 64.39 31.41 27.50
CA MET A 1 64.46 30.26 26.58
C MET A 1 63.04 29.95 26.15
N PHE A 2 62.83 29.95 24.83
CA PHE A 2 61.59 29.75 24.06
C PHE A 2 60.85 28.46 24.48
N VAL A 3 59.53 28.28 24.32
CA VAL A 3 58.76 28.24 23.05
C VAL A 3 57.25 28.37 23.33
N ARG A 4 56.58 29.09 22.43
CA ARG A 4 55.11 29.22 22.28
C ARG A 4 54.48 27.90 21.85
N ILE A 5 53.38 27.48 22.48
CA ILE A 5 52.47 26.48 21.90
C ILE A 5 51.20 27.21 21.46
N VAL A 6 51.04 27.32 20.15
CA VAL A 6 49.82 27.80 19.50
C VAL A 6 48.82 26.65 19.50
N ALA A 7 47.69 26.81 20.19
CA ALA A 7 46.58 25.87 20.11
C ALA A 7 45.87 26.03 18.77
N LEU A 8 45.89 24.99 17.94
CA LEU A 8 45.19 24.93 16.66
C LEU A 8 43.71 24.57 16.94
N ALA A 9 42.80 25.53 16.80
CA ALA A 9 41.36 25.28 16.86
C ALA A 9 40.90 24.66 15.53
N THR A 10 40.59 23.37 15.53
CA THR A 10 39.92 22.71 14.40
C THR A 10 38.43 23.06 14.43
N ALA A 11 37.98 23.90 13.49
CA ALA A 11 36.58 24.18 13.27
C ALA A 11 35.94 23.00 12.52
N THR A 12 35.07 22.24 13.19
CA THR A 12 34.22 21.23 12.56
C THR A 12 33.11 21.94 11.77
N ILE A 13 33.16 21.87 10.45
CA ILE A 13 32.06 22.28 9.58
C ILE A 13 30.97 21.21 9.69
N VAL A 14 29.88 21.52 10.40
CA VAL A 14 28.67 20.69 10.36
C VAL A 14 27.97 20.98 9.04
N ALA A 15 28.13 20.08 8.07
CA ALA A 15 27.35 20.12 6.84
C ALA A 15 25.89 19.77 7.19
N PHE A 16 25.01 20.78 7.20
CA PHE A 16 23.57 20.56 7.17
C PHE A 16 23.23 19.94 5.81
N ALA A 17 22.92 18.65 5.79
CA ALA A 17 22.35 18.03 4.61
C ALA A 17 21.02 18.72 4.31
N LEU A 18 20.92 19.39 3.17
CA LEU A 18 19.63 19.84 2.65
C LEU A 18 18.79 18.59 2.41
N ALA A 19 17.78 18.38 3.23
CA ALA A 19 16.80 17.34 3.00
C ALA A 19 16.16 17.61 1.62
N SER A 20 16.33 16.68 0.68
CA SER A 20 15.62 16.73 -0.59
C SER A 20 14.12 16.80 -0.29
N PRO A 21 13.34 17.67 -0.96
CA PRO A 21 11.90 17.69 -0.79
C PRO A 21 11.38 16.29 -1.12
N VAL A 22 10.76 15.64 -0.13
CA VAL A 22 10.02 14.40 -0.34
C VAL A 22 8.96 14.74 -1.39
N PRO A 23 8.94 14.07 -2.56
CA PRO A 23 7.89 14.28 -3.55
C PRO A 23 6.55 14.19 -2.83
N ALA A 24 5.69 15.20 -2.99
CA ALA A 24 4.36 15.17 -2.41
C ALA A 24 3.73 13.82 -2.78
N ALA A 25 3.47 12.98 -1.76
CA ALA A 25 2.97 11.64 -1.98
C ALA A 25 1.76 11.73 -2.91
N ALA A 26 1.83 11.07 -4.07
CA ALA A 26 0.76 11.10 -5.04
C ALA A 26 -0.55 10.75 -4.31
N LYS A 27 -1.54 11.65 -4.41
CA LYS A 27 -2.77 11.55 -3.63
C LYS A 27 -3.43 10.19 -3.91
N LEU A 28 -3.55 9.35 -2.88
CA LEU A 28 -4.24 8.07 -2.97
C LEU A 28 -5.66 8.30 -3.49
N LYS A 29 -5.96 7.71 -4.65
CA LYS A 29 -7.29 7.80 -5.26
C LYS A 29 -7.95 6.44 -5.48
N ASN A 30 -7.18 5.35 -5.56
CA ASN A 30 -7.72 4.05 -5.93
C ASN A 30 -7.85 3.14 -4.70
N ILE A 31 -9.01 2.50 -4.59
CA ILE A 31 -9.30 1.49 -3.57
C ILE A 31 -9.75 0.22 -4.29
N VAL A 32 -9.03 -0.87 -4.07
CA VAL A 32 -9.39 -2.19 -4.61
C VAL A 32 -9.89 -3.07 -3.46
N LEU A 33 -11.12 -3.56 -3.58
CA LEU A 33 -11.80 -4.35 -2.57
C LEU A 33 -11.83 -5.82 -2.97
N VAL A 34 -11.36 -6.72 -2.11
CA VAL A 34 -11.26 -8.16 -2.36
C VAL A 34 -12.18 -8.90 -1.40
N HIS A 35 -13.11 -9.70 -1.92
CA HIS A 35 -14.10 -10.42 -1.11
C HIS A 35 -13.52 -11.71 -0.51
N GLY A 36 -14.13 -12.17 0.59
CA GLY A 36 -13.75 -13.43 1.26
C GLY A 36 -14.31 -14.67 0.57
N ALA A 37 -14.12 -15.82 1.23
CA ALA A 37 -14.67 -17.10 0.78
C ALA A 37 -16.21 -17.08 0.81
N TRP A 38 -16.84 -17.85 -0.08
CA TRP A 38 -18.29 -17.98 -0.22
C TRP A 38 -19.05 -16.67 -0.50
N ALA A 39 -18.35 -15.65 -0.99
CA ALA A 39 -18.89 -14.36 -1.36
C ALA A 39 -18.49 -14.00 -2.81
N ASP A 40 -18.96 -12.85 -3.26
CA ASP A 40 -18.53 -12.22 -4.50
C ASP A 40 -18.32 -10.70 -4.28
N GLY A 41 -17.97 -9.97 -5.35
CA GLY A 41 -17.74 -8.52 -5.28
C GLY A 41 -18.95 -7.71 -4.79
N SER A 42 -20.18 -8.25 -4.87
CA SER A 42 -21.39 -7.58 -4.38
C SER A 42 -21.44 -7.48 -2.85
N SER A 43 -20.61 -8.25 -2.12
CA SER A 43 -20.44 -8.09 -0.67
C SER A 43 -20.03 -6.66 -0.27
N TRP A 44 -19.40 -5.93 -1.19
CA TRP A 44 -18.99 -4.53 -1.01
C TRP A 44 -20.01 -3.51 -1.52
N ALA A 45 -21.18 -3.92 -2.02
CA ALA A 45 -22.13 -3.04 -2.71
C ALA A 45 -22.60 -1.83 -1.87
N LYS A 46 -22.64 -1.96 -0.55
CA LYS A 46 -22.99 -0.85 0.35
C LYS A 46 -21.81 0.07 0.69
N VAL A 47 -20.58 -0.42 0.58
CA VAL A 47 -19.35 0.32 0.90
C VAL A 47 -18.86 1.14 -0.30
N ILE A 48 -18.92 0.56 -1.50
CA ILE A 48 -18.51 1.20 -2.75
C ILE A 48 -19.09 2.62 -2.92
N PRO A 49 -20.42 2.85 -2.84
CA PRO A 49 -20.97 4.19 -3.06
C PRO A 49 -20.54 5.19 -1.98
N LEU A 50 -20.29 4.76 -0.74
CA LEU A 50 -19.83 5.64 0.34
C LEU A 50 -18.41 6.15 0.09
N LEU A 51 -17.52 5.27 -0.39
CA LEU A 51 -16.16 5.63 -0.75
C LEU A 51 -16.11 6.46 -2.04
N GLN A 52 -16.95 6.14 -3.03
CA GLN A 52 -17.07 6.94 -4.24
C GLN A 52 -17.58 8.36 -3.95
N ALA A 53 -18.52 8.53 -3.01
CA ALA A 53 -18.99 9.84 -2.57
C ALA A 53 -17.88 10.70 -1.92
N GLN A 54 -16.81 10.07 -1.42
CA GLN A 54 -15.62 10.76 -0.91
C GLN A 54 -14.57 11.04 -2.01
N GLY A 55 -14.84 10.69 -3.26
CA GLY A 55 -14.00 10.99 -4.41
C GLY A 55 -12.93 9.93 -4.72
N TYR A 56 -13.06 8.71 -4.19
CA TYR A 56 -12.19 7.58 -4.54
C TYR A 56 -12.70 6.82 -5.77
N ASN A 57 -11.76 6.31 -6.57
CA ASN A 57 -12.01 5.29 -7.57
C ASN A 57 -12.03 3.93 -6.86
N VAL A 58 -13.16 3.24 -6.88
CA VAL A 58 -13.34 1.98 -6.14
C VAL A 58 -13.65 0.85 -7.11
N THR A 59 -12.87 -0.23 -7.05
CA THR A 59 -13.10 -1.43 -7.85
C THR A 59 -13.16 -2.65 -6.94
N ALA A 60 -14.21 -3.46 -7.08
CA ALA A 60 -14.28 -4.77 -6.42
C ALA A 60 -13.66 -5.84 -7.34
N VAL A 61 -12.79 -6.67 -6.78
CA VAL A 61 -12.27 -7.86 -7.46
C VAL A 61 -13.32 -8.96 -7.38
N GLN A 62 -13.49 -9.69 -8.48
CA GLN A 62 -14.22 -10.95 -8.48
C GLN A 62 -13.20 -12.09 -8.49
N ASN A 63 -12.90 -12.62 -7.31
CA ASN A 63 -11.95 -13.71 -7.16
C ASN A 63 -12.66 -15.03 -7.52
N PRO A 64 -12.00 -15.94 -8.24
CA PRO A 64 -12.59 -17.22 -8.65
C PRO A 64 -12.80 -18.20 -7.49
N LEU A 65 -12.08 -18.04 -6.36
CA LEU A 65 -12.09 -18.95 -5.20
C LEU A 65 -11.74 -20.40 -5.55
N THR A 66 -10.99 -20.60 -6.64
CA THR A 66 -10.48 -21.91 -7.09
C THR A 66 -9.15 -22.27 -6.45
N SER A 67 -8.29 -21.28 -6.24
CA SER A 67 -7.01 -21.40 -5.54
C SER A 67 -6.53 -20.01 -5.09
N LEU A 68 -5.58 -19.96 -4.16
CA LEU A 68 -4.94 -18.71 -3.75
C LEU A 68 -4.24 -18.02 -4.92
N ASP A 69 -3.51 -18.76 -5.76
CA ASP A 69 -2.80 -18.22 -6.92
C ASP A 69 -3.77 -17.59 -7.93
N ASP A 70 -4.92 -18.23 -8.18
CA ASP A 70 -5.93 -17.70 -9.09
C ASP A 70 -6.60 -16.44 -8.54
N ASP A 71 -6.86 -16.39 -7.23
CA ASP A 71 -7.39 -15.21 -6.54
C ASP A 71 -6.40 -14.05 -6.62
N VAL A 72 -5.11 -14.30 -6.35
CA VAL A 72 -4.04 -13.30 -6.50
C VAL A 72 -3.91 -12.82 -7.94
N ALA A 73 -4.00 -13.73 -8.91
CA ALA A 73 -3.97 -13.37 -10.33
C ALA A 73 -5.16 -12.49 -10.72
N ALA A 74 -6.36 -12.75 -10.18
CA ALA A 74 -7.54 -11.90 -10.38
C ALA A 74 -7.34 -10.50 -9.79
N THR A 75 -6.81 -10.40 -8.57
CA THR A 75 -6.49 -9.11 -7.96
C THR A 75 -5.43 -8.35 -8.76
N LYS A 76 -4.35 -9.00 -9.20
CA LYS A 76 -3.30 -8.38 -10.03
C LYS A 76 -3.84 -7.84 -11.37
N ARG A 77 -4.79 -8.54 -12.01
CA ARG A 77 -5.46 -8.01 -13.22
C ARG A 77 -6.18 -6.69 -12.93
N VAL A 78 -6.86 -6.57 -11.77
CA VAL A 78 -7.52 -5.32 -11.37
C VAL A 78 -6.52 -4.22 -11.01
N LEU A 79 -5.42 -4.55 -10.32
CA LEU A 79 -4.33 -3.61 -10.02
C LEU A 79 -3.68 -3.04 -11.29
N ASN A 80 -3.53 -3.86 -12.33
CA ASN A 80 -3.00 -3.41 -13.62
C ASN A 80 -3.87 -2.35 -14.30
N LEU A 81 -5.18 -2.36 -14.04
CA LEU A 81 -6.14 -1.37 -14.57
C LEU A 81 -6.17 -0.06 -13.76
N GLN A 82 -5.55 -0.02 -12.58
CA GLN A 82 -5.53 1.20 -11.76
C GLN A 82 -4.47 2.19 -12.27
N ASP A 83 -4.82 3.47 -12.25
CA ASP A 83 -3.92 4.58 -12.56
C ASP A 83 -3.44 5.25 -11.27
N GLY A 84 -2.19 4.99 -10.88
CA GLY A 84 -1.57 5.52 -9.66
C GLY A 84 -1.71 4.64 -8.41
N PRO A 85 -1.39 5.19 -7.22
CA PRO A 85 -1.37 4.46 -5.95
C PRO A 85 -2.70 3.79 -5.59
N VAL A 86 -2.61 2.60 -4.99
CA VAL A 86 -3.76 1.76 -4.60
C VAL A 86 -3.70 1.40 -3.12
N LEU A 87 -4.85 1.49 -2.46
CA LEU A 87 -5.10 0.86 -1.17
C LEU A 87 -5.84 -0.46 -1.43
N LEU A 88 -5.26 -1.57 -0.98
CA LEU A 88 -5.82 -2.90 -1.19
C LEU A 88 -6.50 -3.39 0.09
N VAL A 89 -7.80 -3.67 0.00
CA VAL A 89 -8.65 -4.00 1.14
C VAL A 89 -9.17 -5.42 0.98
N GLY A 90 -9.05 -6.25 2.01
CA GLY A 90 -9.50 -7.65 1.97
C GLY A 90 -10.32 -8.01 3.21
N HIS A 91 -11.43 -8.72 2.99
CA HIS A 91 -12.24 -9.32 4.04
C HIS A 91 -12.05 -10.84 4.15
N SER A 92 -11.94 -11.39 5.37
CA SER A 92 -11.84 -12.83 5.63
C SER A 92 -10.70 -13.51 4.83
N TRP A 93 -11.00 -14.53 4.01
CA TRP A 93 -10.08 -15.20 3.09
C TRP A 93 -9.21 -14.25 2.28
N ALA A 94 -9.76 -13.10 1.85
CA ALA A 94 -9.04 -12.13 1.05
C ALA A 94 -7.79 -11.59 1.75
N GLY A 95 -7.69 -11.69 3.07
CA GLY A 95 -6.48 -11.37 3.80
C GLY A 95 -5.24 -12.13 3.29
N MET A 96 -5.38 -13.41 2.94
CA MET A 96 -4.32 -14.18 2.28
C MET A 96 -3.98 -13.60 0.90
N VAL A 97 -5.01 -13.25 0.13
CA VAL A 97 -4.90 -12.75 -1.25
C VAL A 97 -4.21 -11.39 -1.28
N ILE A 98 -4.65 -10.43 -0.45
CA ILE A 98 -4.10 -9.07 -0.44
C ILE A 98 -2.68 -9.03 0.10
N THR A 99 -2.29 -9.98 0.96
CA THR A 99 -0.93 -10.07 1.48
C THR A 99 0.03 -10.41 0.35
N GLN A 100 -0.28 -11.42 -0.47
CA GLN A 100 0.56 -11.79 -1.61
C GLN A 100 0.49 -10.78 -2.77
N ALA A 101 -0.72 -10.29 -3.10
CA ALA A 101 -0.90 -9.28 -4.14
C ALA A 101 -0.35 -7.89 -3.75
N GLY A 102 -0.20 -7.63 -2.45
CA GLY A 102 0.27 -6.37 -1.88
C GLY A 102 1.72 -6.01 -2.18
N THR A 103 2.49 -6.96 -2.72
CA THR A 103 3.87 -6.74 -3.20
C THR A 103 3.94 -5.94 -4.50
N ASP A 104 2.80 -5.67 -5.15
CA ASP A 104 2.73 -4.81 -6.34
C ASP A 104 3.18 -3.37 -6.00
N PRO A 105 4.06 -2.74 -6.79
CA PRO A 105 4.62 -1.42 -6.49
C PRO A 105 3.58 -0.29 -6.48
N LYS A 106 2.37 -0.48 -7.04
CA LYS A 106 1.27 0.49 -6.93
C LYS A 106 0.59 0.44 -5.56
N VAL A 107 0.69 -0.68 -4.83
CA VAL A 107 0.02 -0.86 -3.55
C VAL A 107 0.80 -0.12 -2.46
N VAL A 108 0.16 0.90 -1.87
CA VAL A 108 0.77 1.73 -0.82
C VAL A 108 0.31 1.37 0.59
N GLY A 109 -0.60 0.41 0.70
CA GLY A 109 -1.08 -0.08 1.98
C GLY A 109 -2.10 -1.20 1.84
N LEU A 110 -2.20 -1.99 2.89
CA LEU A 110 -3.15 -3.08 3.05
C LEU A 110 -4.13 -2.76 4.17
N VAL A 111 -5.41 -3.09 3.96
CA VAL A 111 -6.46 -3.01 4.99
C VAL A 111 -7.09 -4.38 5.15
N TYR A 112 -7.00 -4.93 6.36
CA TYR A 112 -7.57 -6.20 6.74
C TYR A 112 -8.89 -5.95 7.47
N VAL A 113 -9.99 -6.49 6.95
CA VAL A 113 -11.33 -6.37 7.55
C VAL A 113 -11.76 -7.77 7.99
N ASP A 114 -11.68 -8.07 9.29
CA ASP A 114 -11.97 -9.42 9.81
C ASP A 114 -11.31 -10.53 8.96
N ALA A 115 -10.06 -10.29 8.58
CA ALA A 115 -9.34 -11.04 7.55
C ALA A 115 -8.15 -11.81 8.11
N PHE A 116 -7.75 -12.88 7.41
CA PHE A 116 -6.49 -13.57 7.72
C PHE A 116 -5.30 -12.63 7.48
N SER A 117 -4.43 -12.47 8.48
CA SER A 117 -3.22 -11.66 8.35
C SER A 117 -2.02 -12.57 8.58
N PRO A 118 -1.50 -13.25 7.54
CA PRO A 118 -0.34 -14.12 7.68
C PRO A 118 0.93 -13.28 7.93
N ASP A 119 1.86 -13.82 8.71
CA ASP A 119 3.14 -13.16 9.03
C ASP A 119 4.02 -12.95 7.78
N VAL A 120 3.82 -13.75 6.74
CA VAL A 120 4.62 -13.77 5.52
C VAL A 120 3.76 -13.82 4.26
N GLY A 121 4.17 -12.98 3.29
CA GLY A 121 3.66 -12.86 1.92
C GLY A 121 4.55 -11.93 1.13
#